data_AF-A0A937Y0L3-F1
#
_entry.id   AF-A0A937Y0L3-F1
#
_cell.length_a   1.000
_cell.length_b   1.000
_cell.length_c   1.000
_cell.angle_alpha   90.00
_cell.angle_beta   90.00
_cell.angle_gamma   90.00
#
_symmetry.space_group_name_H-M   'P 1'
#
loop_
_entity.id
_entity.type
_entity.pdbx_description
1 polymer ?
#
loop_
_entity_poly.entity_id
_entity_poly.type
_entity_poly.pdbx_seq_one_letter_code
_entity_poly.pdbx_strand_id
1 'polypeptide(L)'
;MSKPTPLKSLIDDTGYKTALSRLSELQRDRDVAQRKCEEIRGQISRLSAVAAKGDELDRRAASLIAGDGGTAATLAQLREELATTQDHARVIERAIQLQQGALEKLRRDVSLEICRQISPQYREIARRIGLAYRELIAAVVAEQQFRIDLQNRWVDHDALVSPVPPGFANAGDVNSAPSRFLLRLVEQHYFSIDDLPAPLKPYVPGPQPAPTIPTKARSQAARQFFG
;
A
#
# COMPACT_ATOMS: atom_id res chain seq x y z
N MET A 1 12.48 11.42 30.77
CA MET A 1 11.65 11.12 29.58
C MET A 1 12.37 11.69 28.37
N SER A 2 12.86 10.86 27.45
CA SER A 2 13.53 11.35 26.24
C SER A 2 12.53 12.07 25.35
N LYS A 3 12.92 13.22 24.78
CA LYS A 3 12.07 13.96 23.82
C LYS A 3 11.79 13.06 22.61
N PRO A 4 10.56 13.06 22.05
CA PRO A 4 10.26 12.28 20.85
C PRO A 4 11.16 12.77 19.71
N THR A 5 11.85 11.83 19.06
CA THR A 5 12.64 12.11 17.88
C THR A 5 11.69 12.58 16.77
N PRO A 6 11.95 13.72 16.10
CA PRO A 6 11.11 14.16 15.00
C PRO A 6 11.08 13.07 13.92
N LEU A 7 9.88 12.67 13.53
CA LEU A 7 9.68 11.63 12.52
C LEU A 7 10.16 12.14 11.17
N LYS A 8 11.01 11.37 10.49
CA LYS A 8 11.34 11.63 9.09
C LYS A 8 10.05 11.51 8.26
N SER A 9 9.71 12.55 7.51
CA SER A 9 8.61 12.49 6.56
C SER A 9 9.05 11.77 5.29
N LEU A 10 8.14 11.00 4.69
CA LEU A 10 8.33 10.45 3.34
C LEU A 10 8.64 11.55 2.32
N ILE A 11 8.09 12.74 2.55
CA ILE A 11 8.27 13.91 1.69
C ILE A 11 9.70 14.48 1.83
N ASP A 12 10.41 14.19 2.91
CA ASP A 12 11.78 14.69 3.12
C ASP A 12 12.84 13.82 2.46
N ASP A 13 12.47 12.62 2.00
CA ASP A 13 13.37 11.74 1.28
C ASP A 13 13.68 12.31 -0.13
N THR A 14 14.97 12.57 -0.37
CA THR A 14 15.46 13.16 -1.62
C THR A 14 15.28 12.23 -2.81
N GLY A 15 15.39 10.91 -2.60
CA GLY A 15 15.11 9.91 -3.62
C GLY A 15 13.64 9.91 -4.03
N TYR A 16 12.74 9.95 -3.05
CA TYR A 16 11.29 9.97 -3.28
C TYR A 16 10.84 11.25 -3.98
N LYS A 17 11.36 12.41 -3.56
CA LYS A 17 11.15 13.70 -4.24
C LYS A 17 11.61 13.64 -5.70
N THR A 18 12.82 13.16 -5.95
CA THR A 18 13.39 13.07 -7.31
C THR A 18 12.55 12.14 -8.19
N ALA A 19 12.15 10.99 -7.68
CA ALA A 19 11.32 10.03 -8.40
C ALA A 19 9.92 10.59 -8.72
N LEU A 20 9.35 11.39 -7.80
CA LEU A 20 8.07 12.06 -8.00
C LEU A 20 8.16 13.17 -9.05
N SER A 21 9.22 13.98 -9.00
CA SER A 21 9.52 14.99 -10.03
C SER A 21 9.65 14.34 -11.40
N ARG A 22 10.37 13.22 -11.51
CA ARG A 22 10.52 12.49 -12.77
C ARG A 22 9.19 11.95 -13.31
N LEU A 23 8.30 11.46 -12.44
CA LEU A 23 6.96 11.07 -12.85
C LEU A 23 6.17 12.25 -13.41
N SER A 24 6.26 13.42 -12.76
CA SER A 24 5.58 14.64 -13.22
C SER A 24 6.09 15.12 -14.58
N GLU A 25 7.39 14.99 -14.85
CA GLU A 25 7.98 15.28 -16.15
C GLU A 25 7.43 14.35 -17.23
N LEU A 26 7.46 13.03 -16.99
CA LEU A 26 6.94 12.05 -17.94
C LEU A 26 5.44 12.25 -18.24
N GLN A 27 4.65 12.66 -17.24
CA GLN A 27 3.24 13.00 -17.45
C GLN A 27 3.06 14.23 -18.36
N ARG A 28 3.88 15.27 -18.17
CA ARG A 28 3.87 16.44 -19.06
C ARG A 28 4.29 16.05 -20.48
N ASP A 29 5.33 15.22 -20.62
CA ASP A 29 5.82 14.76 -21.93
C ASP A 29 4.73 13.95 -22.67
N ARG A 30 4.00 13.09 -21.94
CA ARG A 30 2.84 12.36 -22.49
C ARG A 30 1.78 13.33 -23.01
N ASP A 31 1.41 14.33 -22.21
CA ASP A 31 0.36 15.28 -22.58
C ASP A 31 0.78 16.11 -23.83
N VAL A 32 2.06 16.46 -23.94
CA VAL A 32 2.62 17.12 -25.13
C VAL A 32 2.54 16.19 -26.35
N ALA A 33 2.95 14.92 -26.21
CA ALA A 33 2.90 13.93 -27.30
C ALA A 33 1.47 13.65 -27.77
N GLN A 34 0.51 13.59 -26.84
CA GLN A 34 -0.91 13.40 -27.14
C GLN A 34 -1.49 14.59 -27.92
N ARG A 35 -1.22 15.82 -27.49
CA ARG A 35 -1.63 17.03 -28.22
C ARG A 35 -1.05 17.06 -29.63
N LYS A 36 0.23 16.69 -29.79
CA LYS A 36 0.86 16.60 -31.11
C LYS A 36 0.18 15.55 -32.00
N CYS A 37 -0.19 14.39 -31.46
CA CYS A 37 -0.95 13.39 -32.21
C CYS A 37 -2.32 13.92 -32.67
N GLU A 38 -3.03 14.65 -31.81
CA GLU A 38 -4.33 15.26 -32.15
C GLU A 38 -4.18 16.33 -33.24
N GLU A 39 -3.14 17.16 -33.13
CA GLU A 39 -2.83 18.18 -34.13
C GLU A 39 -2.57 17.56 -35.51
N ILE A 40 -1.68 16.55 -35.59
CA ILE A 40 -1.36 15.88 -36.85
C ILE A 40 -2.60 15.19 -37.45
N ARG A 41 -3.43 14.53 -36.61
CA ARG A 41 -4.72 13.96 -37.07
C ARG A 41 -5.64 15.03 -37.63
N GLY A 42 -5.70 16.19 -37.00
CA GLY A 42 -6.47 17.34 -37.48
C GLY A 42 -5.95 17.90 -38.81
N GLN A 43 -4.64 17.90 -39.03
CA GLN A 43 -4.01 18.28 -40.31
C GLN A 43 -4.33 17.25 -41.42
N ILE A 44 -4.17 15.95 -41.13
CA ILE A 44 -4.52 14.87 -42.06
C ILE A 44 -6.00 14.96 -42.45
N SER A 45 -6.91 15.15 -41.50
CA SER A 45 -8.35 15.26 -41.75
C SER A 45 -8.67 16.46 -42.65
N ARG A 46 -8.10 17.63 -42.36
CA ARG A 46 -8.28 18.85 -43.18
C ARG A 46 -7.76 18.66 -44.61
N LEU A 47 -6.53 18.15 -44.76
CA LEU A 47 -5.94 17.89 -46.09
C LEU A 47 -6.69 16.81 -46.85
N SER A 48 -7.21 15.78 -46.18
CA SER A 48 -8.04 14.74 -46.81
C SER A 48 -9.40 15.27 -47.26
N ALA A 49 -10.00 16.21 -46.50
CA ALA A 49 -11.27 16.83 -46.88
C ALA A 49 -11.12 17.78 -48.09
N VAL A 50 -10.04 18.56 -48.15
CA VAL A 50 -9.67 19.34 -49.35
C VAL A 50 -9.35 18.38 -50.50
N ALA A 51 -8.59 17.34 -50.17
CA ALA A 51 -8.38 16.08 -50.88
C ALA A 51 -9.60 15.59 -51.65
N ALA A 52 -10.76 15.56 -50.99
CA ALA A 52 -12.00 14.97 -51.51
C ALA A 52 -12.91 15.97 -52.23
N LYS A 53 -12.84 17.27 -51.89
CA LYS A 53 -13.73 18.33 -52.41
C LYS A 53 -13.29 18.94 -53.74
N GLY A 54 -12.03 18.83 -54.14
CA GLY A 54 -11.58 19.34 -55.45
C GLY A 54 -12.19 18.54 -56.60
N ASP A 55 -12.62 19.20 -57.68
CA ASP A 55 -13.12 18.54 -58.88
C ASP A 55 -12.07 17.55 -59.40
N GLU A 56 -12.49 16.33 -59.76
CA GLU A 56 -11.61 15.26 -60.23
C GLU A 56 -10.74 15.71 -61.42
N LEU A 57 -11.27 16.66 -62.21
CA LEU A 57 -10.60 17.33 -63.34
C LEU A 57 -9.48 18.28 -62.90
N ASP A 58 -9.73 19.16 -61.93
CA ASP A 58 -8.73 20.08 -61.39
C ASP A 58 -7.63 19.31 -60.64
N ARG A 59 -7.99 18.20 -60.00
CA ARG A 59 -7.06 17.30 -59.31
C ARG A 59 -6.11 16.62 -60.31
N ARG A 60 -6.61 16.16 -61.46
CA ARG A 60 -5.80 15.61 -62.55
C ARG A 60 -4.96 16.68 -63.25
N ALA A 61 -5.50 17.87 -63.48
CA ALA A 61 -4.77 18.99 -64.08
C ALA A 61 -3.62 19.47 -63.18
N ALA A 62 -3.85 19.57 -61.86
CA ALA A 62 -2.81 19.92 -60.89
C ALA A 62 -1.74 18.82 -60.76
N SER A 63 -2.09 17.54 -60.83
CA SER A 63 -1.14 16.41 -60.85
C SER A 63 -0.21 16.48 -62.07
N LEU A 64 -0.76 16.82 -63.24
CA LEU A 64 -0.03 16.96 -64.49
C LEU A 64 0.91 18.18 -64.51
N ILE A 65 0.53 19.28 -63.84
CA ILE A 65 1.31 20.54 -63.82
C ILE A 65 2.38 20.53 -62.72
N ALA A 66 2.08 20.00 -61.53
CA ALA A 66 2.99 20.05 -60.39
C ALA A 66 4.03 18.90 -60.37
N GLY A 67 3.84 17.88 -61.21
CA GLY A 67 4.49 16.57 -61.03
C GLY A 67 3.85 15.85 -59.84
N ASP A 68 3.42 14.61 -60.05
CA ASP A 68 2.75 13.78 -59.05
C ASP A 68 3.39 13.89 -57.65
N GLY A 69 2.77 14.59 -56.70
CA GLY A 69 3.27 14.47 -55.33
C GLY A 69 2.73 15.41 -54.27
N GLY A 70 2.51 16.70 -54.53
CA GLY A 70 2.39 17.72 -53.46
C GLY A 70 1.53 17.32 -52.25
N THR A 71 0.23 17.08 -52.45
CA THR A 71 -0.70 16.76 -51.35
C THR A 71 -0.58 15.31 -50.86
N ALA A 72 -0.30 14.36 -51.75
CA ALA A 72 -0.18 12.94 -51.41
C ALA A 72 1.10 12.65 -50.62
N ALA A 73 2.22 13.25 -51.00
CA ALA A 73 3.50 13.20 -50.30
C ALA A 73 3.38 13.89 -48.92
N THR A 74 2.71 15.04 -48.84
CA THR A 74 2.44 15.71 -47.55
C THR A 74 1.61 14.82 -46.62
N LEU A 75 0.56 14.16 -47.13
CA LEU A 75 -0.24 13.21 -46.36
C LEU A 75 0.57 11.97 -45.92
N ALA A 76 1.46 11.47 -46.78
CA ALA A 76 2.35 10.36 -46.42
C ALA A 76 3.31 10.76 -45.30
N GLN A 77 3.93 11.94 -45.40
CA GLN A 77 4.82 12.50 -44.37
C GLN A 77 4.09 12.71 -43.04
N LEU A 78 2.88 13.28 -43.05
CA LEU A 78 2.08 13.46 -41.84
C LEU A 78 1.68 12.12 -41.20
N ARG A 79 1.40 11.09 -42.00
CA ARG A 79 1.10 9.75 -41.48
C ARG A 79 2.33 9.11 -40.83
N GLU A 80 3.51 9.30 -41.42
CA GLU A 80 4.78 8.84 -40.84
C GLU A 80 5.11 9.58 -39.54
N GLU A 81 4.92 10.90 -39.51
CA GLU A 81 5.10 11.71 -38.30
C GLU A 81 4.10 11.30 -37.22
N LEU A 82 2.85 11.01 -37.59
CA LEU A 82 1.84 10.49 -36.67
C LEU A 82 2.25 9.13 -36.09
N ALA A 83 2.72 8.21 -36.92
CA ALA A 83 3.17 6.89 -36.48
C ALA A 83 4.33 6.99 -35.50
N THR A 84 5.32 7.84 -35.82
CA THR A 84 6.49 8.09 -34.96
C THR A 84 6.08 8.73 -33.63
N THR A 85 5.18 9.72 -33.66
CA THR A 85 4.69 10.40 -32.44
C THR A 85 3.86 9.45 -31.58
N GLN A 86 3.06 8.56 -32.18
CA GLN A 86 2.30 7.54 -31.47
C GLN A 86 3.20 6.50 -30.80
N ASP A 87 4.26 6.06 -31.48
CA ASP A 87 5.25 5.15 -30.90
C ASP A 87 5.95 5.82 -29.70
N HIS A 88 6.36 7.08 -29.85
CA HIS A 88 6.93 7.87 -28.76
C HIS A 88 5.97 7.99 -27.57
N ALA A 89 4.69 8.26 -27.80
CA ALA A 89 3.67 8.31 -26.75
C ALA A 89 3.54 6.98 -26.00
N ARG A 90 3.56 5.84 -26.71
CA ARG A 90 3.53 4.50 -26.10
C ARG A 90 4.77 4.22 -25.25
N VAL A 91 5.95 4.66 -25.71
CA VAL A 91 7.20 4.55 -24.94
C VAL A 91 7.10 5.37 -23.65
N ILE A 92 6.59 6.60 -23.71
CA ILE A 92 6.38 7.44 -22.52
C ILE A 92 5.38 6.78 -21.55
N GLU A 93 4.25 6.26 -22.05
CA GLU A 93 3.28 5.55 -21.22
C GLU A 93 3.90 4.35 -20.51
N ARG A 94 4.74 3.59 -21.21
CA ARG A 94 5.48 2.48 -20.60
C ARG A 94 6.48 2.97 -19.55
N ALA A 95 7.19 4.07 -19.82
CA ALA A 95 8.10 4.68 -18.85
C ALA A 95 7.37 5.16 -17.58
N ILE A 96 6.17 5.74 -17.72
CA ILE A 96 5.31 6.13 -16.59
C ILE A 96 4.98 4.93 -15.72
N GLN A 97 4.55 3.80 -16.31
CA GLN A 97 4.21 2.59 -15.56
C GLN A 97 5.41 2.05 -14.77
N LEU A 98 6.59 2.01 -15.40
CA LEU A 98 7.82 1.56 -14.73
C LEU A 98 8.19 2.51 -13.58
N GLN A 99 8.05 3.82 -13.79
CA GLN A 99 8.34 4.83 -12.78
C GLN A 99 7.36 4.75 -11.59
N GLN A 100 6.08 4.47 -11.83
CA GLN A 100 5.09 4.23 -10.78
C GLN A 100 5.47 3.01 -9.93
N GLY A 101 5.89 1.90 -10.57
CA GLY A 101 6.38 0.73 -9.85
C GLY A 101 7.61 1.02 -8.99
N ALA A 102 8.55 1.82 -9.50
CA ALA A 102 9.72 2.26 -8.75
C ALA A 102 9.34 3.14 -7.54
N LEU A 103 8.39 4.06 -7.72
CA LEU A 103 7.88 4.92 -6.65
C LEU A 103 7.18 4.11 -5.55
N GLU A 104 6.38 3.12 -5.90
CA GLU A 104 5.75 2.25 -4.91
C GLU A 104 6.77 1.46 -4.10
N LYS A 105 7.79 0.92 -4.76
CA LYS A 105 8.89 0.22 -4.08
C LYS A 105 9.61 1.16 -3.12
N LEU A 106 10.00 2.34 -3.57
CA LEU A 106 10.68 3.32 -2.74
C LEU A 106 9.82 3.78 -1.56
N ARG A 107 8.51 3.99 -1.78
CA ARG A 107 7.56 4.30 -0.71
C ARG A 107 7.55 3.21 0.36
N ARG A 108 7.51 1.94 -0.05
CA ARG A 108 7.53 0.80 0.88
C ARG A 108 8.85 0.75 1.65
N ASP A 109 9.97 0.91 0.97
CA ASP A 109 11.31 0.85 1.58
C ASP A 109 11.51 1.97 2.62
N VAL A 110 11.18 3.21 2.26
CA VAL A 110 11.27 4.36 3.18
C VAL A 110 10.28 4.21 4.34
N SER A 111 9.06 3.73 4.09
CA SER A 111 8.08 3.49 5.16
C SER A 111 8.55 2.42 6.13
N LEU A 112 9.16 1.33 5.64
CA LEU A 112 9.74 0.30 6.49
C LEU A 112 10.88 0.85 7.34
N GLU A 113 11.72 1.71 6.76
CA GLU A 113 12.81 2.34 7.48
C GLU A 113 12.31 3.28 8.60
N ILE A 114 11.30 4.10 8.30
CA ILE A 114 10.63 4.93 9.31
C ILE A 114 10.02 4.05 10.42
N CYS A 115 9.32 2.97 10.06
CA CYS A 115 8.76 2.03 11.02
C CYS A 115 9.84 1.38 11.90
N ARG A 116 11.00 1.01 11.34
CA ARG A 116 12.14 0.47 12.10
C ARG A 116 12.68 1.49 13.10
N GLN A 117 12.78 2.76 12.72
CA GLN A 117 13.24 3.83 13.60
C GLN A 117 12.26 4.10 14.76
N ILE A 118 10.95 4.05 14.49
CA ILE A 118 9.90 4.30 15.50
C ILE A 118 9.65 3.07 16.37
N SER A 119 9.89 1.86 15.85
CA SER A 119 9.55 0.59 16.51
C SER A 119 10.01 0.53 17.99
N PRO A 120 11.24 0.92 18.37
CA PRO A 120 11.66 0.85 19.77
C PRO A 120 10.82 1.74 20.70
N GLN A 121 10.47 2.95 20.27
CA GLN A 121 9.64 3.87 21.05
C GLN A 121 8.21 3.34 21.17
N TYR A 122 7.67 2.83 20.07
CA TYR A 122 6.35 2.19 20.08
C TYR A 122 6.30 0.96 20.99
N ARG A 123 7.35 0.12 20.99
CA ARG A 123 7.47 -1.03 21.89
C ARG A 123 7.35 -0.64 23.34
N GLU A 124 8.04 0.43 23.76
CA GLU A 124 7.97 0.89 25.15
C GLU A 124 6.57 1.43 25.51
N ILE A 125 5.94 2.17 24.59
CA ILE A 125 4.55 2.64 24.77
C ILE A 125 3.61 1.44 24.90
N ALA A 126 3.70 0.48 23.99
CA ALA A 126 2.88 -0.72 23.97
C ALA A 126 3.06 -1.56 25.24
N ARG A 127 4.30 -1.72 25.71
CA ARG A 127 4.63 -2.39 26.97
C ARG A 127 4.01 -1.69 28.18
N ARG A 128 4.10 -0.36 28.24
CA ARG A 128 3.47 0.44 29.31
C ARG A 128 1.95 0.29 29.33
N ILE A 129 1.31 0.31 28.15
CA ILE A 129 -0.12 0.08 28.01
C ILE A 129 -0.47 -1.35 28.45
N GLY A 130 0.31 -2.35 28.05
CA GLY A 130 0.13 -3.74 28.45
C GLY A 130 0.20 -3.94 29.96
N LEU A 131 1.19 -3.35 30.63
CA LEU A 131 1.29 -3.38 32.10
C LEU A 131 0.07 -2.73 32.76
N ALA A 132 -0.37 -1.57 32.27
CA ALA A 132 -1.56 -0.91 32.81
C ALA A 132 -2.83 -1.78 32.65
N TYR A 133 -2.99 -2.45 31.50
CA TYR A 133 -4.09 -3.40 31.30
C TYR A 133 -4.02 -4.59 32.24
N ARG A 134 -2.83 -5.13 32.51
CA ARG A 134 -2.64 -6.22 33.46
C ARG A 134 -3.11 -5.84 34.85
N GLU A 135 -2.68 -4.68 35.34
CA GLU A 135 -3.09 -4.17 36.67
C GLU A 135 -4.60 -3.91 36.71
N LEU A 136 -5.18 -3.38 35.63
CA LEU A 136 -6.63 -3.19 35.53
C LEU A 136 -7.40 -4.51 35.57
N ILE A 137 -6.94 -5.54 34.86
CA ILE A 137 -7.55 -6.87 34.89
C ILE A 137 -7.50 -7.44 36.31
N ALA A 138 -6.36 -7.32 36.99
CA ALA A 138 -6.22 -7.78 38.38
C ALA A 138 -7.20 -7.05 39.32
N ALA A 139 -7.34 -5.73 39.17
CA ALA A 139 -8.29 -4.94 39.96
C ALA A 139 -9.75 -5.33 39.69
N VAL A 140 -10.12 -5.58 38.43
CA VAL A 140 -11.48 -6.03 38.06
C VAL A 140 -11.78 -7.41 38.66
N VAL A 141 -10.84 -8.35 38.59
CA VAL A 141 -11.01 -9.68 39.19
C VAL A 141 -11.15 -9.60 40.71
N ALA A 142 -10.35 -8.77 41.37
CA ALA A 142 -10.44 -8.56 42.82
C ALA A 142 -11.79 -7.95 43.22
N GLU A 143 -12.30 -6.99 42.45
CA GLU A 143 -13.61 -6.37 42.69
C GLU A 143 -14.77 -7.35 42.45
N GLN A 144 -14.69 -8.21 41.43
CA GLN A 144 -15.65 -9.28 41.20
C GLN A 144 -15.67 -10.28 42.37
N GLN A 145 -14.50 -10.69 42.85
CA GLN A 145 -14.40 -11.58 44.00
C GLN A 145 -14.98 -10.92 45.26
N PHE A 146 -14.70 -9.64 45.48
CA PHE A 146 -15.26 -8.89 46.60
C PHE A 146 -16.80 -8.86 46.56
N ARG A 147 -17.41 -8.66 45.38
CA ARG A 147 -18.87 -8.74 45.22
C ARG A 147 -19.43 -10.13 45.51
N ILE A 148 -18.76 -11.17 45.01
CA ILE A 148 -19.12 -12.57 45.32
C ILE A 148 -19.07 -12.82 46.83
N ASP A 149 -18.03 -12.32 47.51
CA ASP A 149 -17.87 -12.47 48.95
C ASP A 149 -18.97 -11.74 49.75
N LEU A 150 -19.36 -10.53 49.33
CA LEU A 150 -20.49 -9.80 49.90
C LEU A 150 -21.81 -10.57 49.72
N GLN A 151 -22.05 -11.08 48.52
CA GLN A 151 -23.23 -11.88 48.20
C GLN A 151 -23.28 -13.17 49.04
N ASN A 152 -22.16 -13.89 49.17
CA ASN A 152 -22.05 -15.11 49.97
C ASN A 152 -22.32 -14.85 51.46
N ARG A 153 -22.07 -13.62 51.93
CA ARG A 153 -22.34 -13.17 53.30
C ARG A 153 -23.71 -12.52 53.46
N TRP A 154 -24.55 -12.56 52.42
CA TRP A 154 -25.89 -11.96 52.40
C TRP A 154 -25.88 -10.45 52.72
N VAL A 155 -24.80 -9.75 52.35
CA VAL A 155 -24.70 -8.29 52.51
C VAL A 155 -25.33 -7.61 51.30
N ASP A 156 -26.37 -6.81 51.54
CA ASP A 156 -26.93 -5.93 50.53
C ASP A 156 -25.92 -4.82 50.21
N HIS A 157 -25.45 -4.80 48.97
CA HIS A 157 -24.34 -3.96 48.52
C HIS A 157 -24.69 -3.07 47.32
N ASP A 158 -25.94 -3.18 46.81
CA ASP A 158 -26.39 -2.48 45.61
C ASP A 158 -26.42 -0.95 45.79
N ALA A 159 -26.57 -0.47 47.03
CA ALA A 159 -26.68 0.96 47.33
C ALA A 159 -25.34 1.70 47.54
N LEU A 160 -24.25 0.99 47.85
CA LEU A 160 -22.96 1.59 48.25
C LEU A 160 -21.79 1.22 47.34
N VAL A 161 -21.87 0.10 46.62
CA VAL A 161 -20.83 -0.34 45.69
C VAL A 161 -21.34 -0.12 44.27
N SER A 162 -21.01 1.04 43.68
CA SER A 162 -21.32 1.27 42.26
C SER A 162 -20.59 0.24 41.39
N PRO A 163 -21.28 -0.39 40.43
CA PRO A 163 -20.65 -1.40 39.59
C PRO A 163 -19.54 -0.77 38.73
N VAL A 164 -18.47 -1.53 38.52
CA VAL A 164 -17.46 -1.22 37.51
C VAL A 164 -18.16 -1.04 36.15
N PRO A 165 -17.82 -0.01 35.35
CA PRO A 165 -18.45 0.21 34.06
C PRO A 165 -18.38 -1.05 33.17
N PRO A 166 -19.43 -1.35 32.37
CA PRO A 166 -19.57 -2.62 31.65
C PRO A 166 -18.43 -2.90 30.65
N GLY A 167 -17.74 -1.86 30.17
CA GLY A 167 -16.57 -2.01 29.29
C GLY A 167 -15.34 -2.66 29.95
N PHE A 168 -15.29 -2.69 31.29
CA PHE A 168 -14.18 -3.29 32.06
C PHE A 168 -14.56 -4.61 32.72
N ALA A 169 -15.86 -4.91 32.85
CA ALA A 169 -16.35 -6.14 33.49
C ALA A 169 -15.85 -7.42 32.80
N ASN A 170 -15.53 -7.34 31.51
CA ASN A 170 -15.05 -8.47 30.70
C ASN A 170 -13.53 -8.45 30.47
N ALA A 171 -12.75 -7.72 31.27
CA ALA A 171 -11.31 -7.62 31.06
C ALA A 171 -10.57 -8.98 31.19
N GLY A 172 -11.17 -9.97 31.86
CA GLY A 172 -10.67 -11.36 31.93
C GLY A 172 -11.13 -12.27 30.78
N ASP A 173 -12.06 -11.83 29.93
CA ASP A 173 -12.49 -12.60 28.75
C ASP A 173 -11.40 -12.57 27.68
N VAL A 174 -11.05 -13.74 27.15
CA VAL A 174 -10.08 -13.94 26.07
C VAL A 174 -10.49 -13.19 24.80
N ASN A 175 -11.80 -13.03 24.59
CA ASN A 175 -12.36 -12.32 23.44
C ASN A 175 -12.43 -10.80 23.61
N SER A 176 -12.11 -10.28 24.80
CA SER A 176 -12.10 -8.84 25.02
C SER A 176 -10.97 -8.15 24.25
N ALA A 177 -11.18 -6.89 23.88
CA ALA A 177 -10.16 -6.09 23.20
C ALA A 177 -8.85 -5.99 24.02
N PRO A 178 -8.87 -5.78 25.35
CA PRO A 178 -7.66 -5.82 26.18
C PRO A 178 -6.91 -7.15 26.14
N SER A 179 -7.62 -8.29 26.25
CA SER A 179 -6.99 -9.61 26.22
C SER A 179 -6.34 -9.91 24.87
N ARG A 180 -7.03 -9.60 23.76
CA ARG A 180 -6.47 -9.74 22.40
C ARG A 180 -5.25 -8.84 22.19
N PHE A 181 -5.26 -7.63 22.77
CA PHE A 181 -4.12 -6.74 22.72
C PHE A 181 -2.91 -7.33 23.47
N LEU A 182 -3.10 -7.83 24.70
CA LEU A 182 -2.04 -8.47 25.48
C LEU A 182 -1.45 -9.71 24.78
N LEU A 183 -2.29 -10.56 24.20
CA LEU A 183 -1.84 -11.71 23.42
C LEU A 183 -1.00 -11.28 22.21
N ARG A 184 -1.43 -10.23 21.49
CA ARG A 184 -0.67 -9.66 20.37
C ARG A 184 0.67 -9.06 20.81
N LEU A 185 0.78 -8.49 22.01
CA LEU A 185 2.07 -8.03 22.54
C LEU A 185 3.05 -9.19 22.76
N VAL A 186 2.56 -10.35 23.21
CA VAL A 186 3.39 -11.57 23.37
C VAL A 186 3.80 -12.13 22.01
N GLU A 187 2.87 -12.22 21.05
CA GLU A 187 3.16 -12.63 19.67
C GLU A 187 4.24 -11.76 19.00
N GLN A 188 4.25 -10.46 19.32
CA GLN A 188 5.23 -9.50 18.81
C GLN A 188 6.52 -9.44 19.64
N HIS A 189 6.66 -10.28 20.67
CA HIS A 189 7.78 -10.30 21.62
C HIS A 189 7.99 -8.99 22.37
N TYR A 190 6.93 -8.21 22.58
CA TYR A 190 6.94 -6.98 23.38
C TYR A 190 6.66 -7.24 24.87
N PHE A 191 6.15 -8.44 25.19
CA PHE A 191 5.76 -8.89 26.51
C PHE A 191 6.22 -10.34 26.72
N SER A 192 6.60 -10.71 27.94
CA SER A 192 6.81 -12.12 28.28
C SER A 192 5.48 -12.82 28.49
N ILE A 193 5.45 -14.14 28.30
CA ILE A 193 4.30 -14.99 28.70
C ILE A 193 4.05 -14.86 30.21
N ASP A 194 5.12 -14.66 30.99
CA ASP A 194 5.02 -14.51 32.45
C ASP A 194 4.29 -13.23 32.85
N ASP A 195 4.36 -12.20 32.01
CA ASP A 195 3.68 -10.93 32.24
C ASP A 195 2.18 -11.01 31.95
N LEU A 196 1.67 -12.08 31.35
CA LEU A 196 0.25 -12.25 31.08
C LEU A 196 -0.54 -12.64 32.35
N PRO A 197 -1.78 -12.13 32.51
CA PRO A 197 -2.74 -12.67 33.47
C PRO A 197 -2.91 -14.19 33.29
N ALA A 198 -3.05 -14.92 34.40
CA ALA A 198 -3.17 -16.38 34.40
C ALA A 198 -4.22 -16.94 33.42
N PRO A 199 -5.43 -16.34 33.27
CA PRO A 199 -6.44 -16.81 32.33
C PRO A 199 -6.00 -16.76 30.85
N LEU A 200 -5.05 -15.90 30.49
CA LEU A 200 -4.62 -15.70 29.10
C LEU A 200 -3.44 -16.59 28.69
N LYS A 201 -2.68 -17.11 29.66
CA LYS A 201 -1.48 -17.95 29.39
C LYS A 201 -1.76 -19.16 28.49
N PRO A 202 -2.88 -19.91 28.62
CA PRO A 202 -3.18 -21.04 27.75
C PRO A 202 -3.44 -20.68 26.28
N TYR A 203 -3.72 -19.41 26.00
CA TYR A 203 -4.09 -18.93 24.66
C TYR A 203 -2.90 -18.35 23.87
N VAL A 204 -1.71 -18.35 24.46
CA VAL A 204 -0.50 -18.01 23.72
C VAL A 204 -0.20 -19.15 22.75
N PRO A 205 -0.14 -18.90 21.43
CA PRO A 205 0.24 -19.95 20.49
C PRO A 205 1.64 -20.46 20.85
N GLY A 206 1.74 -21.75 21.17
CA GLY A 206 3.05 -22.40 21.35
C GLY A 206 3.90 -22.26 20.09
N PRO A 207 5.23 -22.50 20.19
CA PRO A 207 6.10 -22.46 19.02
C PRO A 207 5.49 -23.35 17.93
N GLN A 208 5.08 -22.76 16.80
CA GLN A 208 4.59 -23.54 15.68
C GLN A 208 5.70 -24.50 15.30
N PRO A 209 5.47 -25.83 15.27
CA PRO A 209 6.46 -26.76 14.79
C PRO A 209 6.83 -26.32 13.37
N ALA A 210 8.13 -26.19 13.10
CA ALA A 210 8.62 -25.80 11.79
C ALA A 210 7.91 -26.65 10.74
N PRO A 211 7.39 -26.06 9.64
CA PRO A 211 6.69 -26.81 8.63
C PRO A 211 7.61 -27.94 8.16
N THR A 212 7.23 -29.18 8.48
CA THR A 212 7.93 -30.36 8.02
C THR A 212 7.79 -30.37 6.51
N ILE A 213 8.83 -29.93 5.80
CA ILE A 213 8.90 -30.03 4.34
C ILE A 213 8.78 -31.54 4.04
N PRO A 214 7.70 -32.01 3.40
CA PRO A 214 7.55 -33.42 3.11
C PRO A 214 8.70 -33.84 2.19
N THR A 215 9.51 -34.79 2.67
CA THR A 215 10.71 -35.34 2.00
C THR A 215 10.44 -35.85 0.57
N LYS A 216 9.17 -36.06 0.21
CA LYS A 216 8.73 -36.43 -1.15
C LYS A 216 8.89 -35.33 -2.20
N ALA A 217 9.03 -34.06 -1.83
CA ALA A 217 9.27 -32.97 -2.79
C ALA A 217 10.70 -32.92 -3.34
N ARG A 218 11.67 -33.57 -2.67
CA ARG A 218 13.07 -33.62 -3.14
C ARG A 218 13.31 -34.61 -4.28
N SER A 219 12.48 -35.64 -4.43
CA SER A 219 12.66 -36.69 -5.47
C SER A 219 11.97 -36.40 -6.80
N GLN A 220 11.02 -35.44 -6.86
CA GLN A 220 10.39 -35.04 -8.12
C GLN A 220 11.16 -33.93 -8.85
N ALA A 221 11.78 -32.99 -8.12
CA ALA A 221 12.60 -31.94 -8.74
C ALA A 221 13.88 -32.49 -9.41
N ALA A 222 14.43 -33.61 -8.92
CA ALA A 222 15.60 -34.24 -9.52
C ALA A 222 15.31 -35.03 -10.81
N ARG A 223 14.04 -35.39 -11.08
CA ARG A 223 13.65 -36.11 -12.31
C ARG A 223 13.21 -35.22 -13.46
N GLN A 224 12.95 -33.93 -13.22
CA GLN A 224 12.58 -32.98 -14.28
C GLN A 224 13.77 -32.20 -14.87
N PHE A 225 14.98 -32.33 -14.32
CA PHE A 225 16.19 -31.66 -14.82
C PHE A 225 17.12 -32.56 -15.64
N PHE A 226 16.87 -33.88 -15.73
CA PHE A 226 17.68 -34.84 -16.47
C PHE A 226 16.85 -35.80 -17.35
N GLY A 227 15.68 -35.34 -17.81
CA GLY A 227 14.85 -36.05 -18.79
C GLY A 227 14.83 -35.31 -20.12
#